data_AF-A0A350F0X0-F1
#
_entry.id   AF-A0A350F0X0-F1
#
_cell.length_a   1.000
_cell.length_b   1.000
_cell.length_c   1.000
_cell.angle_alpha   90.00
_cell.angle_beta   90.00
_cell.angle_gamma   90.00
#
_symmetry.space_group_name_H-M   'P 1'
#
loop_
_entity.id
_entity.type
_entity.pdbx_description
1 polymer ?
#
loop_
_entity_poly.entity_id
_entity_poly.type
_entity_poly.pdbx_seq_one_letter_code
_entity_poly.pdbx_strand_id
1 'polypeptide(L)'
;MSRLDPDRRLVATAPPYGHYGFRKGQRFHFLNVLEELDQPGEWFLDRARGILYFWPPGPLASDNVVLSLLDQPLIRLGDASHVVIQGLELTATRGNGVEISGGTNVRIQGCRLRNLGNGGVTITG
;
A
#
# COMPACT_ATOMS: atom_id res chain seq x y z
N MET A 1 20.58 5.84 10.82
CA MET A 1 19.44 6.77 10.83
C MET A 1 19.60 7.75 9.69
N SER A 2 18.52 8.17 9.06
CA SER A 2 18.53 9.32 8.15
C SER A 2 18.93 10.57 8.94
N ARG A 3 19.59 11.52 8.28
CA ARG A 3 20.10 12.75 8.92
C ARG A 3 19.82 13.94 8.03
N LEU A 4 19.39 15.03 8.66
CA LEU A 4 19.28 16.35 8.05
C LEU A 4 20.49 17.19 8.51
N ASP A 5 21.12 17.87 7.56
CA ASP A 5 22.17 18.87 7.79
C ASP A 5 21.71 20.18 7.16
N PRO A 6 21.11 21.09 7.96
CA PRO A 6 20.53 22.32 7.43
C PRO A 6 21.60 23.30 6.95
N ASP A 7 22.77 23.34 7.58
CA ASP A 7 23.87 24.24 7.21
C ASP A 7 24.41 23.90 5.83
N ARG A 8 24.58 22.60 5.54
CA ARG A 8 25.05 22.12 4.24
C ARG A 8 23.91 21.87 3.25
N ARG A 9 22.66 21.98 3.68
CA ARG A 9 21.44 21.64 2.92
C ARG A 9 21.49 20.21 2.38
N LEU A 10 21.90 19.27 3.22
CA LEU A 10 22.01 17.86 2.87
C LEU A 10 20.96 17.02 3.58
N VAL A 11 20.40 16.08 2.84
CA VAL A 11 19.53 15.02 3.34
C VAL A 11 20.26 13.70 3.10
N ALA A 12 20.57 12.97 4.18
CA ALA A 12 21.14 11.64 4.12
C ALA A 12 20.03 10.59 4.30
N THR A 13 19.86 9.73 3.31
CA THR A 13 18.96 8.56 3.40
C THR A 13 19.56 7.48 4.29
N ALA A 14 18.71 6.60 4.82
CA ALA A 14 19.13 5.44 5.60
C ALA A 14 18.76 4.15 4.86
N PRO A 15 19.45 3.03 5.14
CA PRO A 15 19.02 1.71 4.68
C PRO A 15 17.63 1.33 5.21
N PRO A 16 16.85 0.53 4.44
CA PRO A 16 17.13 0.16 3.05
C PRO A 16 16.99 1.36 2.11
N TYR A 17 17.97 1.55 1.23
CA TYR A 17 17.92 2.63 0.24
C TYR A 17 16.79 2.38 -0.75
N GLY A 18 16.22 3.46 -1.29
CA GLY A 18 15.16 3.36 -2.28
C GLY A 18 15.57 2.52 -3.49
N HIS A 19 14.61 1.84 -4.12
CA HIS A 19 14.83 1.03 -5.32
C HIS A 19 15.36 1.84 -6.52
N TYR A 20 15.26 3.17 -6.46
CA TYR A 20 15.66 4.09 -7.52
C TYR A 20 16.88 4.90 -7.08
N GLY A 21 17.86 5.01 -7.97
CA GLY A 21 18.99 5.92 -7.77
C GLY A 21 18.58 7.39 -7.88
N PHE A 22 19.46 8.26 -7.39
CA PHE A 22 19.32 9.72 -7.50
C PHE A 22 20.16 10.27 -8.66
N ARG A 23 19.62 11.25 -9.37
CA ARG A 23 20.31 11.99 -10.44
C ARG A 23 20.14 13.49 -10.24
N LYS A 24 21.11 14.28 -10.70
CA LYS A 24 21.04 15.74 -10.66
C LYS A 24 19.78 16.23 -11.40
N GLY A 25 18.99 17.09 -10.75
CA GLY A 25 17.74 17.62 -11.30
C GLY A 25 16.52 16.69 -11.19
N GLN A 26 16.66 15.50 -10.61
CA GLN A 26 15.54 14.59 -10.39
C GLN A 26 14.62 15.13 -9.29
N ARG A 27 13.31 15.08 -9.54
CA ARG A 27 12.29 15.41 -8.54
C ARG A 27 12.26 14.36 -7.44
N PHE A 28 12.03 14.80 -6.22
CA PHE A 28 11.83 13.96 -5.05
C PHE A 28 10.72 14.55 -4.17
N HIS A 29 10.23 13.77 -3.23
CA HIS A 29 9.31 14.20 -2.18
C HIS A 29 9.69 13.50 -0.87
N PHE A 30 9.34 14.11 0.26
CA PHE A 30 9.37 13.44 1.55
C PHE A 30 8.03 12.73 1.74
N LEU A 31 8.05 11.55 2.35
CA LEU A 31 6.85 10.74 2.57
C LEU A 31 6.83 10.23 4.00
N ASN A 32 5.64 10.26 4.62
CA ASN A 32 5.42 9.81 6.00
C ASN A 32 6.37 10.49 7.01
N VAL A 33 6.39 11.83 6.94
CA VAL A 33 7.05 12.73 7.89
C VAL A 33 5.94 13.54 8.57
N LEU A 34 5.97 13.67 9.91
CA LEU A 34 4.88 14.30 10.66
C LEU A 34 4.73 15.78 10.31
N GLU A 35 5.85 16.46 10.02
CA GLU A 35 5.93 17.87 9.67
C GLU A 35 5.25 18.20 8.32
N GLU A 36 5.05 17.21 7.45
CA GLU A 36 4.36 17.35 6.17
C GLU A 36 2.86 17.03 6.29
N LEU A 37 2.33 16.78 7.50
CA LEU A 37 0.88 16.65 7.73
C LEU A 37 0.27 18.06 7.85
N ASP A 38 0.02 18.71 6.72
CA ASP A 38 -0.30 20.15 6.67
C ASP A 38 -1.68 20.48 6.07
N GLN A 39 -2.37 19.50 5.49
CA GLN A 39 -3.67 19.68 4.83
C GLN A 39 -4.70 18.59 5.16
N PRO A 40 -6.02 18.90 5.05
CA PRO A 40 -7.07 17.90 5.17
C PRO A 40 -6.93 16.77 4.15
N GLY A 41 -7.10 15.52 4.60
CA GLY A 41 -6.94 14.30 3.79
C GLY A 41 -5.63 13.56 4.03
N GLU A 42 -4.65 14.21 4.66
CA GLU A 42 -3.34 13.63 4.93
C GLU A 42 -3.30 12.84 6.23
N TRP A 43 -2.32 11.93 6.32
CA TRP A 43 -2.11 11.10 7.51
C TRP A 43 -0.62 10.76 7.69
N PHE A 44 -0.24 10.50 8.94
CA PHE A 44 1.09 10.05 9.34
C PHE A 44 0.96 8.89 10.34
N LEU A 45 1.72 7.82 10.13
CA LEU A 45 1.73 6.66 11.02
C LEU A 45 3.05 6.58 11.79
N ASP A 46 2.99 6.86 13.09
CA ASP A 46 4.07 6.56 14.03
C ASP A 46 4.04 5.06 14.35
N ARG A 47 4.84 4.29 13.61
CA ARG A 47 4.93 2.84 13.79
C ARG A 47 5.59 2.43 15.10
N ALA A 48 6.49 3.26 15.64
CA ALA A 48 7.21 2.93 16.87
C ALA A 48 6.29 3.04 18.08
N ARG A 49 5.36 4.01 18.07
CA ARG A 49 4.36 4.21 19.12
C ARG A 49 3.02 3.54 18.82
N GLY A 50 2.78 3.14 17.58
CA GLY A 50 1.49 2.59 17.14
C GLY A 50 0.39 3.64 17.04
N ILE A 51 0.73 4.88 16.71
CA ILE A 51 -0.21 6.02 16.68
C ILE A 51 -0.44 6.48 15.23
N LEU A 52 -1.70 6.54 14.83
CA LEU A 52 -2.13 7.14 13.56
C LEU A 52 -2.56 8.59 13.81
N TYR A 53 -1.86 9.53 13.18
CA TYR A 53 -2.28 10.93 13.06
C TYR A 53 -3.00 11.08 11.72
N PHE A 54 -4.23 11.56 11.74
CA PHE A 54 -5.05 11.70 10.54
C PHE A 54 -5.78 13.04 10.59
N TRP A 55 -5.66 13.84 9.53
CA TRP A 55 -6.47 15.04 9.33
C TRP A 55 -7.63 14.69 8.38
N PRO A 56 -8.86 14.55 8.87
CA PRO A 56 -9.99 14.20 8.01
C PRO A 56 -10.26 15.29 6.96
N PRO A 57 -10.55 14.93 5.70
CA PRO A 57 -10.92 15.90 4.67
C PRO A 57 -12.30 16.55 4.91
N GLY A 58 -13.08 16.02 5.87
CA GLY A 58 -14.38 16.52 6.30
C GLY A 58 -14.84 15.78 7.55
N PRO A 59 -16.09 16.00 8.01
CA PRO A 59 -16.64 15.29 9.16
C PRO A 59 -16.53 13.78 9.00
N LEU A 60 -15.99 13.11 10.03
CA LEU A 60 -15.91 11.65 10.05
C LEU A 60 -17.30 11.07 10.30
N ALA A 61 -17.77 10.23 9.37
CA ALA A 61 -18.80 9.25 9.70
C ALA A 61 -18.16 8.15 10.56
N SER A 62 -18.90 7.65 11.54
CA SER A 62 -18.42 6.77 12.62
C SER A 62 -17.81 5.44 12.16
N ASP A 63 -17.92 5.08 10.87
CA ASP A 63 -17.69 3.71 10.38
C ASP A 63 -16.59 3.61 9.29
N ASN A 64 -15.94 4.72 8.93
CA ASN A 64 -15.30 4.83 7.60
C ASN A 64 -13.76 4.88 7.57
N VAL A 65 -13.06 4.58 8.67
CA VAL A 65 -11.59 4.56 8.68
C VAL A 65 -11.08 3.12 8.65
N VAL A 66 -10.37 2.75 7.58
CA VAL A 66 -9.76 1.42 7.41
C VAL A 66 -8.25 1.57 7.27
N LEU A 67 -7.50 0.86 8.12
CA LEU A 67 -6.05 0.72 8.01
C LEU A 67 -5.72 -0.73 7.62
N SER A 68 -5.15 -0.93 6.43
CA SER A 68 -4.78 -2.26 5.95
C SER A 68 -3.51 -2.78 6.63
N LEU A 69 -3.59 -3.97 7.21
CA LEU A 69 -2.46 -4.61 7.89
C LEU A 69 -1.85 -5.75 7.06
N LEU A 70 -2.69 -6.53 6.36
CA LEU A 70 -2.27 -7.65 5.53
C LEU A 70 -1.37 -7.16 4.38
N ASP A 71 -0.18 -7.75 4.21
CA ASP A 71 0.74 -7.53 3.07
C ASP A 71 0.81 -8.70 2.09
N GLN A 72 -0.15 -9.60 2.20
CA GLN A 72 -0.28 -10.78 1.34
C GLN A 72 -1.51 -10.65 0.43
N PRO A 73 -1.61 -11.47 -0.63
CA PRO A 73 -2.84 -11.56 -1.39
C PRO A 73 -4.04 -11.92 -0.52
N LEU A 74 -5.23 -11.40 -0.86
CA LEU A 74 -6.47 -11.80 -0.17
C LEU A 74 -6.84 -13.25 -0.53
N ILE A 75 -6.56 -13.68 -1.76
CA ILE A 75 -6.75 -15.05 -2.23
C ILE A 75 -5.50 -15.48 -2.99
N ARG A 76 -4.94 -16.64 -2.63
CA ARG A 76 -3.83 -17.27 -3.36
C ARG A 76 -4.26 -18.67 -3.83
N LEU A 77 -4.06 -18.94 -5.12
CA LEU A 77 -4.35 -20.22 -5.77
C LEU A 77 -3.08 -20.72 -6.46
N GLY A 78 -2.51 -21.82 -5.99
CA GLY A 78 -1.35 -22.49 -6.58
C GLY A 78 -1.73 -23.85 -7.15
N ASP A 79 -1.40 -24.11 -8.41
CA ASP A 79 -1.67 -25.35 -9.15
C ASP A 79 -3.14 -25.84 -9.05
N ALA A 80 -4.05 -24.89 -8.83
CA ALA A 80 -5.46 -25.16 -8.58
C ALA A 80 -6.20 -25.37 -9.90
N SER A 81 -7.17 -26.29 -9.90
CA SER A 81 -7.95 -26.61 -11.09
C SER A 81 -9.44 -26.55 -10.84
N HIS A 82 -10.20 -26.00 -11.80
CA HIS A 82 -11.68 -25.91 -11.76
C HIS A 82 -12.25 -25.13 -10.56
N VAL A 83 -11.57 -24.05 -10.17
CA VAL A 83 -12.00 -23.15 -9.07
C VAL A 83 -12.76 -21.95 -9.62
N VAL A 84 -13.89 -21.59 -8.99
CA VAL A 84 -14.62 -20.35 -9.29
C VAL A 84 -14.73 -19.52 -8.00
N ILE A 85 -14.19 -18.31 -8.04
CA ILE A 85 -14.42 -17.28 -7.01
C ILE A 85 -15.40 -16.27 -7.57
N GLN A 86 -16.56 -16.12 -6.94
CA GLN A 86 -17.66 -15.35 -7.50
C GLN A 86 -18.32 -14.41 -6.50
N GLY A 87 -18.65 -13.20 -6.96
CA GLY A 87 -19.52 -12.27 -6.24
C GLY A 87 -18.93 -11.67 -4.96
N LEU A 88 -17.60 -11.70 -4.80
CA LEU A 88 -16.94 -11.19 -3.60
C LEU A 88 -16.48 -9.75 -3.76
N GLU A 89 -16.53 -8.99 -2.66
CA GLU A 89 -15.77 -7.76 -2.52
C GLU A 89 -14.43 -8.06 -1.84
N LEU A 90 -13.34 -7.75 -2.53
CA LEU A 90 -11.98 -7.94 -2.06
C LEU A 90 -11.32 -6.56 -1.91
N THR A 91 -11.04 -6.15 -0.68
CA THR A 91 -10.59 -4.80 -0.34
C THR A 91 -9.57 -4.80 0.80
N ALA A 92 -8.77 -3.73 0.89
CA ALA A 92 -7.94 -3.38 2.04
C ALA A 92 -6.80 -4.37 2.37
N THR A 93 -6.07 -4.83 1.35
CA THR A 93 -4.73 -5.43 1.53
C THR A 93 -3.65 -4.50 1.01
N ARG A 94 -2.44 -4.59 1.56
CA ARG A 94 -1.22 -3.95 1.03
C ARG A 94 -0.58 -4.78 -0.10
N GLY A 95 -1.02 -6.02 -0.30
CA GLY A 95 -0.59 -6.92 -1.38
C GLY A 95 -1.50 -6.90 -2.60
N ASN A 96 -1.45 -7.98 -3.39
CA ASN A 96 -2.35 -8.22 -4.52
C ASN A 96 -3.79 -8.56 -4.05
N GLY A 97 -4.81 -8.39 -4.87
CA GLY A 97 -6.15 -8.88 -4.53
C GLY A 97 -6.21 -10.41 -4.63
N VAL A 98 -5.92 -10.95 -5.81
CA VAL A 98 -5.89 -12.39 -6.08
C VAL A 98 -4.57 -12.75 -6.78
N GLU A 99 -3.91 -13.80 -6.32
CA GLU A 99 -2.75 -14.41 -6.98
C GLU A 99 -3.10 -15.82 -7.47
N ILE A 100 -2.84 -16.10 -8.75
CA ILE A 100 -2.98 -17.42 -9.36
C ILE A 100 -1.61 -17.82 -9.95
N SER A 101 -1.07 -18.94 -9.51
CA SER A 101 0.16 -19.52 -10.07
C SER A 101 -0.10 -20.94 -10.56
N GLY A 102 0.08 -21.20 -11.86
CA GLY A 102 -0.20 -22.51 -12.46
C GLY A 102 -1.68 -22.90 -12.46
N GLY A 103 -1.95 -24.19 -12.69
CA GLY A 103 -3.30 -24.76 -12.65
C GLY A 103 -4.10 -24.62 -13.96
N THR A 104 -5.39 -24.96 -13.92
CA THR A 104 -6.28 -24.87 -15.11
C THR A 104 -7.69 -24.48 -14.74
N ASN A 105 -8.34 -23.69 -15.60
CA ASN A 105 -9.76 -23.37 -15.45
C ASN A 105 -10.11 -22.73 -14.08
N VAL A 106 -9.31 -21.76 -13.64
CA VAL A 106 -9.60 -20.89 -12.49
C VAL A 106 -10.33 -19.64 -12.99
N ARG A 107 -11.45 -19.28 -12.36
CA ARG A 107 -12.28 -18.14 -12.77
C ARG A 107 -12.56 -17.19 -11.60
N ILE A 108 -12.32 -15.89 -11.82
CA ILE A 108 -12.72 -14.81 -10.91
C ILE A 108 -13.89 -14.07 -11.58
N GLN A 109 -15.10 -14.20 -11.06
CA GLN A 109 -16.34 -13.78 -11.73
C GLN A 109 -17.15 -12.81 -10.89
N GLY A 110 -17.59 -11.69 -11.47
CA GLY A 110 -18.46 -10.73 -10.78
C GLY A 110 -17.91 -10.21 -9.44
N CYS A 111 -16.59 -10.22 -9.24
CA CYS A 111 -15.96 -9.74 -8.01
C CYS A 111 -15.62 -8.25 -8.13
N ARG A 112 -15.67 -7.54 -7.02
CA ARG A 112 -15.25 -6.14 -6.91
C ARG A 112 -13.93 -6.05 -6.15
N LEU A 113 -12.87 -5.64 -6.84
CA LEU A 113 -11.53 -5.47 -6.27
C LEU A 113 -11.24 -3.97 -6.16
N ARG A 114 -10.97 -3.46 -4.95
CA ARG A 114 -10.68 -2.03 -4.71
C ARG A 114 -9.76 -1.85 -3.51
N ASN A 115 -9.12 -0.68 -3.39
CA ASN A 115 -8.25 -0.35 -2.24
C ASN A 115 -7.18 -1.42 -1.95
N LEU A 116 -6.46 -1.84 -2.99
CA LEU A 116 -5.39 -2.83 -2.94
C LEU A 116 -4.04 -2.12 -3.07
N GLY A 117 -3.03 -2.59 -2.36
CA GLY A 117 -1.69 -1.99 -2.37
C GLY A 117 -0.83 -2.35 -3.58
N ASN A 118 -1.21 -3.39 -4.34
CA ASN A 118 -0.53 -3.80 -5.55
C ASN A 118 -1.52 -4.14 -6.69
N GLY A 119 -1.40 -5.30 -7.34
CA GLY A 119 -2.26 -5.72 -8.43
C GLY A 119 -3.66 -6.17 -7.99
N GLY A 120 -4.65 -6.04 -8.87
CA GLY A 120 -5.98 -6.61 -8.65
C GLY A 120 -5.97 -8.13 -8.70
N VAL A 121 -5.74 -8.68 -9.88
CA VAL A 121 -5.54 -10.12 -10.10
C VAL A 121 -4.22 -10.30 -10.84
N THR A 122 -3.35 -11.15 -10.31
CA THR A 122 -2.07 -11.51 -10.93
C THR A 122 -2.08 -13.00 -11.27
N ILE A 123 -1.76 -13.32 -12.52
CA ILE A 123 -1.72 -14.70 -13.02
C ILE A 123 -0.31 -14.97 -13.55
N THR A 124 0.28 -16.09 -13.15
CA THR A 124 1.57 -16.58 -13.65
C THR A 124 1.43 -18.05 -13.99
N GLY A 125 1.81 -18.45 -15.20
CA GLY A 125 1.68 -19.81 -15.71
C GLY A 125 3.02 -20.52 -15.82
#